data_AF-A0A7M3M8D1-F1
#
_entry.id   AF-A0A7M3M8D1-F1
#
_cell.length_a   1.000
_cell.length_b   1.000
_cell.length_c   1.000
_cell.angle_alpha   90.00
_cell.angle_beta   90.00
_cell.angle_gamma   90.00
#
_symmetry.space_group_name_H-M   'P 1'
#
loop_
_entity.id
_entity.type
_entity.pdbx_description
1 polymer ?
#
loop_
_entity_poly.entity_id
_entity_poly.type
_entity_poly.pdbx_seq_one_letter_code
_entity_poly.pdbx_strand_id
1 'polypeptide(L)'
;MLEEGNWIMSVDMGWLLHHYEPAWNRLSRDRAGEISAWLQKHELEHLPSPLPARRSEQVMLYKPKSPIGAYINAARLEGPFERHPGAAAEFLGRLAQDLGWQSGEAEHGL
;
A
#
# COMPACT_ATOMS: atom_id res chain seq x y z
N MET A 1 -10.75 9.70 7.39
CA MET A 1 -10.13 9.40 6.07
C MET A 1 -8.74 10.00 6.08
N LEU A 2 -7.74 9.38 5.43
CA LEU A 2 -6.33 9.82 5.50
C LEU A 2 -6.20 11.34 5.24
N GLU A 3 -5.75 12.08 6.25
CA GLU A 3 -5.57 13.54 6.19
C GLU A 3 -4.24 13.92 5.52
N GLU A 4 -4.08 15.19 5.17
CA GLU A 4 -2.78 15.70 4.71
C GLU A 4 -1.72 15.52 5.82
N GLY A 5 -0.61 14.87 5.49
CA GLY A 5 0.44 14.49 6.45
C GLY A 5 0.35 13.05 6.95
N ASN A 6 -0.81 12.39 6.82
CA ASN A 6 -0.99 10.97 7.13
C ASN A 6 -1.30 10.21 5.83
N TRP A 7 -0.29 9.87 5.05
CA TRP A 7 -0.47 9.26 3.72
C TRP A 7 -0.62 7.73 3.72
N ILE A 8 -0.48 7.12 4.89
CA ILE A 8 -0.55 5.67 5.11
C ILE A 8 -1.20 5.41 6.48
N MET A 9 -2.02 4.36 6.59
CA MET A 9 -2.53 3.87 7.87
C MET A 9 -2.73 2.36 7.83
N SER A 10 -2.60 1.69 8.99
CA SER A 10 -3.01 0.30 9.17
C SER A 10 -4.36 0.26 9.88
N VAL A 11 -5.30 -0.52 9.34
CA VAL A 11 -6.64 -0.75 9.89
C VAL A 11 -6.98 -2.23 9.82
N ASP A 12 -7.90 -2.71 10.64
CA ASP A 12 -8.46 -4.04 10.44
C ASP A 12 -9.64 -4.04 9.45
N MET A 13 -9.93 -5.19 8.84
CA MET A 13 -11.07 -5.31 7.94
C MET A 13 -12.43 -5.05 8.60
N GLY A 14 -12.55 -5.24 9.91
CA GLY A 14 -13.76 -4.89 10.66
C GLY A 14 -14.00 -3.38 10.69
N TRP A 15 -12.95 -2.58 10.84
CA TRP A 15 -12.99 -1.13 10.75
C TRP A 15 -13.42 -0.67 9.36
N LEU A 16 -12.83 -1.26 8.30
CA LEU A 16 -13.19 -0.97 6.91
C LEU A 16 -14.65 -1.31 6.61
N LEU A 17 -15.10 -2.49 7.04
CA LEU A 17 -16.48 -2.93 6.89
C LEU A 17 -17.45 -1.94 7.53
N HIS A 18 -17.15 -1.51 8.76
CA HIS A 18 -18.01 -0.57 9.48
C HIS A 18 -18.07 0.81 8.81
N HIS A 19 -16.97 1.29 8.22
CA HIS A 19 -16.94 2.56 7.50
C HIS A 19 -17.58 2.50 6.12
N TYR A 20 -17.49 1.35 5.44
CA TYR A 20 -18.10 1.14 4.13
C TYR A 20 -19.62 0.97 4.23
N GLU A 21 -20.07 0.02 5.05
CA GLU A 21 -21.50 -0.29 5.24
C GLU A 21 -21.75 -0.81 6.67
N PRO A 22 -22.13 0.08 7.61
CA PRO A 22 -22.34 -0.27 9.01
C PRO A 22 -23.38 -1.39 9.23
N ALA A 23 -24.35 -1.56 8.32
CA ALA A 23 -25.38 -2.58 8.45
C ALA A 23 -24.84 -4.01 8.23
N TRP A 24 -23.62 -4.17 7.71
CA TRP A 24 -23.07 -5.48 7.41
C TRP A 24 -22.49 -6.20 8.63
N ASN A 25 -23.05 -7.37 8.92
CA ASN A 25 -22.63 -8.22 10.03
C ASN A 25 -21.52 -9.23 9.68
N ARG A 26 -21.14 -9.40 8.41
CA ARG A 26 -20.14 -10.40 7.99
C ARG A 26 -19.29 -9.89 6.82
N LEU A 27 -18.08 -10.42 6.70
CA LEU A 27 -17.22 -10.20 5.53
C LEU A 27 -17.31 -11.42 4.60
N SER A 28 -17.34 -11.19 3.29
CA SER A 28 -17.21 -12.22 2.24
C SER A 28 -16.21 -11.75 1.20
N ARG A 29 -15.81 -12.63 0.27
CA ARG A 29 -14.92 -12.25 -0.84
C ARG A 29 -15.54 -11.18 -1.73
N ASP A 30 -16.83 -11.31 -2.05
CA ASP A 30 -17.55 -10.32 -2.87
C ASP A 30 -17.57 -8.95 -2.17
N ARG A 31 -17.86 -8.94 -0.86
CA ARG A 31 -17.82 -7.72 -0.05
C ARG A 31 -16.42 -7.10 0.02
N ALA A 32 -15.38 -7.92 0.10
CA ALA A 32 -13.99 -7.44 0.05
C ALA A 32 -13.70 -6.77 -1.32
N GLY A 33 -14.22 -7.31 -2.41
CA GLY A 33 -14.15 -6.68 -3.73
C GLY A 33 -14.91 -5.34 -3.79
N GLU A 34 -16.10 -5.27 -3.22
CA GLU A 34 -16.88 -4.03 -3.14
C GLU A 34 -16.17 -2.93 -2.31
N ILE A 35 -15.60 -3.30 -1.15
CA ILE A 35 -14.81 -2.40 -0.31
C ILE A 35 -13.59 -1.90 -1.08
N SER A 36 -12.90 -2.78 -1.81
CA SER A 36 -11.74 -2.41 -2.66
C SER A 36 -12.13 -1.35 -3.71
N ALA A 37 -13.24 -1.57 -4.43
CA ALA A 37 -13.76 -0.60 -5.40
C ALA A 37 -14.18 0.72 -4.75
N TRP A 38 -14.73 0.69 -3.53
CA TRP A 38 -15.07 1.90 -2.79
C TRP A 38 -13.84 2.69 -2.34
N LEU A 39 -12.77 2.02 -1.91
CA LEU A 39 -11.51 2.67 -1.56
C LEU A 39 -10.92 3.41 -2.76
N GLN A 40 -10.94 2.80 -3.95
CA GLN A 40 -10.46 3.43 -5.19
C GLN A 40 -11.23 4.70 -5.55
N LYS A 41 -12.56 4.72 -5.34
CA LYS A 41 -13.38 5.93 -5.53
C LYS A 41 -13.00 7.07 -4.59
N HIS A 42 -12.36 6.77 -3.46
CA HIS A 42 -11.86 7.73 -2.49
C HIS A 42 -10.35 7.99 -2.64
N GLU A 43 -9.77 7.65 -3.79
CA GLU A 43 -8.34 7.81 -4.08
C GLU A 43 -7.41 7.09 -3.09
N LEU A 44 -7.87 5.96 -2.56
CA LEU A 44 -7.11 5.08 -1.68
C LEU A 44 -6.83 3.74 -2.36
N GLU A 45 -5.61 3.25 -2.17
CA GLU A 45 -5.22 1.87 -2.48
C GLU A 45 -4.95 1.11 -1.18
N HIS A 46 -4.89 -0.22 -1.28
CA HIS A 46 -4.71 -1.07 -0.12
C HIS A 46 -3.69 -2.19 -0.33
N LEU A 47 -3.13 -2.65 0.78
CA LEU A 47 -2.30 -3.84 0.89
C LEU A 47 -2.80 -4.72 2.04
N PRO A 48 -2.95 -6.05 1.86
CA PRO A 48 -2.67 -6.78 0.62
C PRO A 48 -3.75 -6.57 -0.46
N SER A 49 -3.43 -6.95 -1.70
CA SER A 49 -4.39 -7.07 -2.80
C SER A 49 -4.41 -8.53 -3.30
N PRO A 50 -5.56 -9.23 -3.30
CA PRO A 50 -6.90 -8.74 -2.92
C PRO A 50 -7.05 -8.52 -1.40
N LEU A 51 -8.09 -7.77 -1.01
CA LEU A 51 -8.43 -7.57 0.41
C LEU A 51 -8.73 -8.91 1.10
N PRO A 52 -8.29 -9.06 2.37
CA PRO A 52 -8.55 -10.27 3.12
C PRO A 52 -10.03 -10.39 3.52
N ALA A 53 -10.47 -11.63 3.77
CA ALA A 53 -11.86 -11.95 4.10
C ALA A 53 -12.14 -12.08 5.62
N ARG A 54 -11.12 -11.92 6.48
CA ARG A 54 -11.29 -12.02 7.95
C ARG A 54 -11.24 -10.63 8.58
N ARG A 55 -12.19 -10.35 9.49
CA ARG A 55 -12.33 -9.05 10.17
C ARG A 55 -11.08 -8.60 10.91
N SER A 56 -10.35 -9.51 11.53
CA SER A 56 -9.17 -9.20 12.34
C SER A 56 -7.89 -9.01 11.51
N GLU A 57 -7.92 -9.28 10.21
CA GLU A 57 -6.75 -9.12 9.35
C GLU A 57 -6.48 -7.64 9.10
N GLN A 58 -5.19 -7.29 9.18
CA GLN A 58 -4.70 -5.93 8.97
C GLN A 58 -4.60 -5.62 7.48
N VAL A 59 -4.99 -4.39 7.16
CA VAL A 59 -4.93 -3.80 5.84
C VAL A 59 -4.28 -2.45 5.97
N MET A 60 -3.27 -2.24 5.14
CA MET A 60 -2.62 -0.96 4.98
C MET A 60 -3.34 -0.18 3.89
N LEU A 61 -3.82 1.02 4.21
CA LEU A 61 -4.38 1.96 3.25
C LEU A 61 -3.35 3.05 2.96
N TYR A 62 -3.25 3.48 1.71
CA TYR A 62 -2.36 4.57 1.33
C TYR A 62 -2.92 5.39 0.18
N LYS A 63 -2.45 6.64 0.07
CA LYS A 63 -2.75 7.51 -1.09
C LYS A 63 -1.74 7.27 -2.21
N PRO A 64 -2.13 6.80 -3.41
CA PRO A 64 -1.18 6.50 -4.48
C PRO A 64 -0.42 7.73 -4.99
N LYS A 65 -1.05 8.91 -4.95
CA LYS A 65 -0.48 10.19 -5.40
C LYS A 65 0.40 10.89 -4.34
N SER A 66 0.76 10.20 -3.26
CA SER A 66 1.61 10.74 -2.19
C SER A 66 3.06 10.24 -2.32
N PRO A 67 4.04 10.86 -1.62
CA PRO A 67 5.41 10.34 -1.59
C PRO A 67 5.51 8.87 -1.18
N ILE A 68 4.78 8.44 -0.14
CA ILE A 68 4.75 7.02 0.27
C ILE A 68 4.12 6.13 -0.80
N GLY A 69 3.11 6.62 -1.51
CA GLY A 69 2.50 5.93 -2.65
C GLY A 69 3.49 5.71 -3.79
N ALA A 70 4.35 6.70 -4.08
CA ALA A 70 5.42 6.54 -5.06
C ALA A 70 6.43 5.46 -4.65
N TYR A 71 6.79 5.39 -3.36
CA TYR A 71 7.70 4.36 -2.84
C TYR A 71 7.08 2.95 -2.96
N ILE A 72 5.81 2.81 -2.58
CA ILE A 72 5.08 1.54 -2.68
C ILE A 72 4.97 1.10 -4.15
N ASN A 73 4.59 2.01 -5.04
CA ASN A 73 4.46 1.71 -6.47
C ASN A 73 5.80 1.29 -7.09
N ALA A 74 6.90 1.96 -6.73
CA ALA A 74 8.24 1.58 -7.18
C ALA A 74 8.62 0.18 -6.68
N ALA A 75 8.37 -0.12 -5.39
CA ALA A 75 8.68 -1.42 -4.81
C ALA A 75 7.87 -2.58 -5.43
N ARG A 76 6.65 -2.30 -5.89
CA ARG A 76 5.76 -3.28 -6.51
C ARG A 76 5.85 -3.34 -8.04
N LEU A 77 6.60 -2.44 -8.66
CA LEU A 77 6.62 -2.25 -10.11
C LEU A 77 5.21 -1.96 -10.66
N GLU A 78 4.51 -1.00 -10.04
CA GLU A 78 3.15 -0.61 -10.42
C GLU A 78 3.10 0.84 -10.91
N GLY A 79 2.02 1.20 -11.61
CA GLY A 79 1.79 2.54 -12.11
C GLY A 79 2.90 3.02 -13.05
N PRO A 80 3.58 4.15 -12.78
CA PRO A 80 4.66 4.65 -13.64
C PRO A 80 5.84 3.68 -13.82
N PHE A 81 5.97 2.66 -12.96
CA PHE A 81 7.10 1.73 -12.94
C PHE A 81 6.81 0.37 -13.59
N GLU A 82 5.57 0.10 -14.02
CA GLU A 82 5.12 -1.22 -14.52
C GLU A 82 5.98 -1.78 -15.66
N ARG A 83 6.57 -0.91 -16.48
CA ARG A 83 7.43 -1.28 -17.61
C ARG A 83 8.84 -0.74 -17.49
N HIS A 84 9.20 -0.20 -16.32
CA HIS A 84 10.44 0.52 -16.10
C HIS A 84 11.12 0.07 -14.79
N PRO A 85 11.48 -1.22 -14.65
CA PRO A 85 12.10 -1.74 -13.43
C PRO A 85 13.46 -1.08 -13.13
N GLY A 86 14.21 -0.68 -14.17
CA GLY A 86 15.46 0.10 -13.99
C GLY A 86 15.21 1.47 -13.34
N ALA A 87 14.17 2.19 -13.79
CA ALA A 87 13.79 3.46 -13.20
C ALA A 87 13.29 3.31 -11.75
N ALA A 88 12.57 2.22 -11.45
CA ALA A 88 12.17 1.89 -10.08
C ALA A 88 13.38 1.65 -9.17
N ALA A 89 14.36 0.87 -9.64
CA ALA A 89 15.58 0.58 -8.89
C ALA A 89 16.43 1.85 -8.66
N GLU A 90 16.60 2.70 -9.68
CA GLU A 90 17.30 3.98 -9.53
C GLU A 90 16.58 4.91 -8.54
N PHE A 91 15.26 5.01 -8.63
CA PHE A 91 14.45 5.82 -7.74
C PHE A 91 14.58 5.37 -6.28
N LEU A 92 14.42 4.07 -6.02
CA LEU A 92 14.58 3.50 -4.67
C LEU A 92 16.03 3.59 -4.19
N GLY A 93 17.01 3.45 -5.07
CA GLY A 93 18.43 3.60 -4.75
C GLY A 93 18.78 5.02 -4.29
N ARG A 94 18.27 6.05 -4.97
CA ARG A 94 18.43 7.45 -4.53
C ARG A 94 17.76 7.71 -3.19
N LEU A 95 16.53 7.20 -3.00
CA LEU A 95 15.85 7.30 -1.72
C LEU A 95 16.66 6.66 -0.58
N ALA A 96 17.27 5.49 -0.82
CA ALA A 96 18.12 4.83 0.17
C ALA A 96 19.34 5.70 0.53
N GLN A 97 20.00 6.31 -0.45
CA GLN A 97 21.13 7.22 -0.22
C GLN A 97 20.73 8.44 0.61
N ASP A 98 19.60 9.06 0.29
CA ASP A 98 19.08 10.25 0.99
C ASP A 98 18.73 9.93 2.46
N LEU A 99 18.28 8.70 2.74
CA LEU A 99 18.01 8.21 4.09
C LEU A 99 19.27 7.79 4.85
N GLY A 100 20.46 7.93 4.25
CA GLY A 100 21.72 7.50 4.85
C GLY A 100 21.86 5.98 4.94
N TRP A 101 21.10 5.22 4.15
CA TRP A 101 21.24 3.77 4.08
C TRP A 101 22.52 3.42 3.33
N GLN A 102 23.59 3.20 4.09
CA GLN A 102 24.78 2.56 3.56
C GLN A 102 24.48 1.06 3.47
N SER A 103 24.37 0.53 2.26
CA SER A 103 24.40 -0.92 2.06
C SER A 103 25.69 -1.43 2.70
N GLY A 104 25.58 -2.15 3.82
CA GLY A 104 26.72 -2.84 4.41
C GLY A 104 27.40 -3.65 3.31
N GLU A 105 28.68 -3.35 3.11
CA GLU A 105 29.54 -4.05 2.16
C GLU A 105 29.32 -5.55 2.32
N ALA A 106 28.85 -6.20 1.27
CA ALA A 106 29.02 -7.64 1.16
C ALA A 106 30.52 -7.86 1.00
N GLU A 107 31.23 -8.00 2.13
CA GLU A 107 32.51 -8.69 2.17
C GLU A 107 32.28 -10.09 1.57
N HIS A 108 32.55 -10.22 0.27
CA HIS A 108 32.88 -11.49 -0.33
C HIS A 108 34.38 -11.52 -0.46
N GLY A 109 34.97 -12.20 0.53
CA GLY A 109 36.36 -12.58 0.53
C GLY A 109 36.76 -13.25 -0.78
N LEU A 110 37.92 -12.83 -1.27
CA LEU A 110 38.78 -13.63 -2.13
C LEU A 110 39.77 -14.37 -1.24
#